data_AF-A0A2F0ATU8-F1
#
_entry.id   AF-A0A2F0ATU8-F1
#
_cell.length_a   1.000
_cell.length_b   1.000
_cell.length_c   1.000
_cell.angle_alpha   90.00
_cell.angle_beta   90.00
_cell.angle_gamma   90.00
#
_symmetry.space_group_name_H-M   'P 1'
#
loop_
_entity.id
_entity.type
_entity.pdbx_description
1 polymer ?
#
loop_
_entity_poly.entity_id
_entity_poly.type
_entity_poly.pdbx_seq_one_letter_code
_entity_poly.pdbx_strand_id
1 'polypeptide(L)'
;MRYLILLLALSLSAACSSDEIRAPDNSTGSNQSGGKTDNAAEGDAGLNADGSISDEVSDGGPVESDGDLVFAPDSEPEPTIDPFEQAWDVTIHRVEFPEGTEAPAYRRPGGVSGFSLGGTEFWQKWPDGHNPTYSYSEGTELGRRCMFASARRFEAIMTDPPHAIIDLVENSDWRGSFFNWNDDFSQSEWSDGRSARLWAWRTTLVKWISQTNLDGSCYLPTYEMIEALAETCALQAARRDGEIQGCRAP
;
A
#
# COMPACT_ATOMS: atom_id res chain seq x y z
N MET A 1 51.91 41.60 8.00
CA MET A 1 51.37 41.14 9.29
C MET A 1 50.47 42.20 9.87
N ARG A 2 49.14 41.97 9.86
CA ARG A 2 48.17 42.33 10.90
C ARG A 2 46.77 42.09 10.32
N TYR A 3 46.25 40.91 10.62
CA TYR A 3 44.85 40.54 10.44
C TYR A 3 44.01 41.33 11.44
N LEU A 4 42.96 41.99 10.96
CA LEU A 4 41.87 42.50 11.79
C LEU A 4 40.66 41.60 11.54
N ILE A 5 40.42 40.67 12.46
CA ILE A 5 39.28 39.76 12.48
C ILE A 5 38.13 40.49 13.15
N LEU A 6 37.05 40.76 12.40
CA LEU A 6 35.77 41.21 12.93
C LEU A 6 34.97 39.96 13.36
N LEU A 7 34.80 39.76 14.67
CA LEU A 7 33.86 38.81 15.24
C LEU A 7 32.51 39.50 15.42
N LEU A 8 31.56 39.18 14.53
CA LEU A 8 30.14 39.55 14.66
C LEU A 8 29.42 38.38 15.33
N ALA A 9 29.14 38.54 16.63
CA ALA A 9 28.26 37.66 17.37
C ALA A 9 26.80 38.09 17.11
N LEU A 10 26.08 37.35 16.26
CA LEU A 10 24.62 37.41 16.20
C LEU A 10 24.04 36.44 17.23
N SER A 11 23.53 36.99 18.33
CA SER A 11 22.62 36.31 19.24
C SER A 11 21.20 36.41 18.69
N LEU A 12 20.72 35.39 17.98
CA LEU A 12 19.29 35.21 17.70
C LEU A 12 18.65 34.48 18.88
N SER A 13 17.88 35.22 19.67
CA SER A 13 16.94 34.66 20.64
C SER A 13 15.67 34.26 19.89
N ALA A 14 15.53 32.97 19.58
CA ALA A 14 14.26 32.41 19.11
C ALA A 14 13.33 32.21 20.31
N ALA A 15 12.23 32.95 20.35
CA ALA A 15 11.13 32.72 21.27
C ALA A 15 10.35 31.49 20.79
N CYS A 16 10.50 30.35 21.47
CA CYS A 16 9.59 29.22 21.34
C CYS A 16 8.27 29.56 22.05
N SER A 17 7.23 29.87 21.27
CA SER A 17 5.85 29.84 21.73
C SER A 17 5.38 28.39 21.68
N SER A 18 5.16 27.79 22.85
CA SER A 18 4.63 26.43 23.00
C SER A 18 3.11 26.47 22.83
N ASP A 19 2.62 26.40 21.59
CA ASP A 19 1.21 26.07 21.37
C ASP A 19 1.02 24.56 21.54
N GLU A 20 0.44 24.23 22.67
CA GLU A 20 0.07 22.91 23.15
C GLU A 20 -1.02 22.31 22.23
N ILE A 21 -0.62 21.53 21.22
CA ILE A 21 -1.56 20.71 20.45
C ILE A 21 -2.05 19.59 21.35
N ARG A 22 -3.19 19.84 22.00
CA ARG A 22 -3.94 18.88 22.81
C ARG A 22 -4.42 17.74 21.92
N ALA A 23 -3.86 16.55 22.10
CA ALA A 23 -4.35 15.32 21.48
C ALA A 23 -5.80 15.05 21.94
N PRO A 24 -6.70 14.55 21.06
CA PRO A 24 -8.02 14.12 21.47
C PRO A 24 -7.91 12.92 22.42
N ASP A 25 -8.48 13.09 23.60
CA ASP A 25 -8.59 12.11 24.67
C ASP A 25 -9.52 10.98 24.22
N ASN A 26 -8.95 9.84 23.85
CA ASN A 26 -9.71 8.66 23.41
C ASN A 26 -9.95 7.76 24.62
N SER A 27 -10.83 8.21 25.53
CA SER A 27 -11.28 7.39 26.66
C SER A 27 -12.24 6.30 26.15
N THR A 28 -11.66 5.20 25.70
CA THR A 28 -12.38 3.98 25.34
C THR A 28 -13.11 3.43 26.56
N GLY A 29 -14.44 3.41 26.48
CA GLY A 29 -15.30 2.66 27.38
C GLY A 29 -15.02 1.16 27.26
N SER A 30 -14.64 0.57 28.38
CA SER A 30 -14.56 -0.87 28.58
C SER A 30 -15.93 -1.51 28.37
N ASN A 31 -16.06 -2.41 27.40
CA ASN A 31 -17.10 -3.43 27.43
C ASN A 31 -16.45 -4.80 27.31
N GLN A 32 -16.35 -5.46 28.47
CA GLN A 32 -16.10 -6.88 28.59
C GLN A 32 -17.36 -7.64 28.22
N SER A 33 -17.24 -8.58 27.30
CA SER A 33 -18.07 -9.79 27.16
C SER A 33 -17.29 -10.67 26.19
N GLY A 34 -16.65 -11.77 26.59
CA GLY A 34 -17.25 -12.90 27.29
C GLY A 34 -17.84 -13.85 26.24
N GLY A 35 -17.10 -14.87 25.81
CA GLY A 35 -17.60 -15.75 24.75
C GLY A 35 -16.66 -16.85 24.24
N LYS A 36 -16.30 -17.77 25.13
CA LYS A 36 -16.23 -19.23 24.92
C LYS A 36 -15.61 -19.78 23.61
N THR A 37 -14.45 -20.42 23.78
CA THR A 37 -13.87 -21.40 22.87
C THR A 37 -14.64 -22.72 22.95
N ASP A 38 -15.24 -23.16 21.85
CA ASP A 38 -15.66 -24.55 21.67
C ASP A 38 -14.94 -25.12 20.42
N ASN A 39 -13.88 -25.89 20.68
CA ASN A 39 -13.25 -26.78 19.69
C ASN A 39 -13.99 -28.13 19.74
N ALA A 40 -14.65 -28.48 18.65
CA ALA A 40 -15.14 -29.82 18.33
C ALA A 40 -15.01 -29.93 16.81
N ALA A 41 -14.17 -30.80 16.26
CA ALA A 41 -14.30 -32.27 16.16
C ALA A 41 -14.47 -32.60 14.67
N GLU A 42 -13.52 -33.40 14.19
CA GLU A 42 -13.60 -34.47 13.19
C GLU A 42 -14.77 -34.47 12.19
N GLY A 43 -14.41 -34.56 10.91
CA GLY A 43 -15.34 -34.80 9.80
C GLY A 43 -14.60 -35.21 8.53
N ASP A 44 -14.20 -36.48 8.49
CA ASP A 44 -13.79 -37.24 7.31
C ASP A 44 -14.91 -37.26 6.25
N ALA A 45 -14.59 -36.88 5.01
CA ALA A 45 -15.48 -37.01 3.86
C ALA A 45 -14.69 -37.16 2.55
N GLY A 46 -14.34 -38.40 2.25
CA GLY A 46 -14.66 -39.06 0.97
C GLY A 46 -14.20 -38.39 -0.32
N LEU A 47 -13.00 -38.75 -0.78
CA LEU A 47 -12.62 -38.61 -2.19
C LEU A 47 -12.99 -39.89 -2.95
N ASN A 48 -14.12 -39.85 -3.66
CA ASN A 48 -14.47 -40.81 -4.72
C ASN A 48 -14.84 -39.99 -5.97
N ALA A 49 -14.05 -40.11 -7.04
CA ALA A 49 -14.53 -40.00 -8.42
C ALA A 49 -13.40 -40.42 -9.38
N ASP A 50 -13.34 -41.73 -9.61
CA ASP A 50 -12.82 -42.36 -10.81
C ASP A 50 -13.60 -41.84 -12.02
N GLY A 51 -12.91 -41.14 -12.92
CA GLY A 51 -13.45 -40.63 -14.19
C GLY A 51 -12.72 -41.30 -15.34
N SER A 52 -13.36 -42.33 -15.91
CA SER A 52 -12.91 -43.10 -17.05
C SER A 52 -12.68 -42.26 -18.30
N ILE A 53 -11.47 -42.34 -18.86
CA ILE A 53 -11.14 -41.90 -20.22
C ILE A 53 -11.70 -42.94 -21.18
N SER A 54 -12.67 -42.54 -22.01
CA SER A 54 -13.10 -43.28 -23.19
C SER A 54 -12.43 -42.68 -24.42
N ASP A 55 -11.55 -43.47 -25.03
CA ASP A 55 -11.05 -43.31 -26.38
C ASP A 55 -12.21 -43.30 -27.38
N GLU A 56 -12.39 -42.18 -28.09
CA GLU A 56 -13.16 -42.17 -29.34
C GLU A 56 -12.24 -41.88 -30.52
N VAL A 57 -12.07 -42.92 -31.31
CA VAL A 57 -11.40 -42.95 -32.60
C VAL A 57 -12.37 -42.38 -33.62
N SER A 58 -12.08 -41.20 -34.19
CA SER A 58 -12.88 -40.61 -35.27
C SER A 58 -12.13 -40.57 -36.59
N ASP A 59 -12.65 -41.43 -37.45
CA ASP A 59 -12.58 -41.60 -38.90
C ASP A 59 -11.94 -40.50 -39.77
N GLY A 60 -11.03 -40.94 -40.65
CA GLY A 60 -10.33 -40.12 -41.63
C GLY A 60 -11.16 -39.91 -42.89
N GLY A 61 -11.65 -38.67 -43.07
CA GLY A 61 -12.23 -38.19 -44.32
C GLY A 61 -11.18 -37.71 -45.34
N PRO A 62 -11.55 -37.60 -46.63
CA PRO A 62 -10.62 -37.34 -47.74
C PRO A 62 -10.10 -35.90 -47.76
N VAL A 63 -8.82 -35.77 -48.07
CA VAL A 63 -8.07 -34.51 -48.19
C VAL A 63 -8.39 -33.86 -49.55
N GLU A 64 -9.20 -32.80 -49.54
CA GLU A 64 -9.40 -31.93 -50.70
C GLU A 64 -8.36 -30.79 -50.72
N SER A 65 -7.34 -30.98 -51.56
CA SER A 65 -6.75 -30.04 -52.52
C SER A 65 -6.94 -28.52 -52.33
N ASP A 66 -5.87 -27.89 -51.83
CA ASP A 66 -5.23 -26.67 -52.34
C ASP A 66 -6.13 -25.47 -52.71
N GLY A 67 -6.78 -24.91 -51.70
CA GLY A 67 -7.18 -23.51 -51.70
C GLY A 67 -6.01 -22.63 -51.25
N ASP A 68 -5.57 -21.73 -52.14
CA ASP A 68 -4.50 -20.75 -51.94
C ASP A 68 -4.81 -19.89 -50.69
N LEU A 69 -4.33 -20.33 -49.52
CA LEU A 69 -4.47 -19.63 -48.25
C LEU A 69 -3.59 -18.39 -48.33
N VAL A 70 -4.21 -17.26 -48.68
CA VAL A 70 -3.65 -15.95 -48.44
C VAL A 70 -3.47 -15.82 -46.93
N PHE A 71 -2.27 -16.17 -46.45
CA PHE A 71 -1.83 -15.88 -45.09
C PHE A 71 -1.94 -14.38 -44.91
N ALA A 72 -3.03 -13.93 -44.27
CA ALA A 72 -3.05 -12.59 -43.71
C ALA A 72 -1.78 -12.48 -42.85
N PRO A 73 -0.96 -11.44 -43.04
CA PRO A 73 0.22 -11.26 -42.22
C PRO A 73 -0.24 -11.32 -40.76
N ASP A 74 0.36 -12.21 -39.98
CA ASP A 74 0.19 -12.28 -38.52
C ASP A 74 0.35 -10.85 -38.01
N SER A 75 -0.76 -10.20 -37.71
CA SER A 75 -0.74 -8.88 -37.10
C SER A 75 -0.16 -9.11 -35.71
N GLU A 76 1.08 -8.70 -35.50
CA GLU A 76 1.70 -8.75 -34.18
C GLU A 76 0.71 -8.13 -33.18
N PRO A 77 0.38 -8.83 -32.08
CA PRO A 77 -0.52 -8.27 -31.09
C PRO A 77 0.07 -6.94 -30.60
N GLU A 78 -0.74 -5.89 -30.67
CA GLU A 78 -0.39 -4.59 -30.08
C GLU A 78 0.12 -4.83 -28.64
N PRO A 79 1.26 -4.23 -28.26
CA PRO A 79 1.84 -4.46 -26.94
C PRO A 79 0.82 -4.07 -25.87
N THR A 80 0.46 -5.03 -25.01
CA THR A 80 -0.45 -4.80 -23.90
C THR A 80 0.21 -3.85 -22.91
N ILE A 81 -0.23 -2.59 -22.88
CA ILE A 81 0.25 -1.59 -21.93
C ILE A 81 -0.25 -2.00 -20.53
N ASP A 82 0.66 -2.14 -19.57
CA ASP A 82 0.29 -2.39 -18.17
C ASP A 82 -0.44 -1.16 -17.63
N PRO A 83 -1.75 -1.24 -17.31
CA PRO A 83 -2.50 -0.07 -16.88
C PRO A 83 -2.01 0.47 -15.52
N PHE A 84 -1.16 -0.26 -14.80
CA PHE A 84 -0.57 0.12 -13.52
C PHE A 84 0.90 0.52 -13.63
N GLU A 85 1.43 0.81 -14.83
CA GLU A 85 2.85 1.16 -15.02
C GLU A 85 3.31 2.30 -14.11
N GLN A 86 2.49 3.35 -13.96
CA GLN A 86 2.75 4.50 -13.07
C GLN A 86 2.94 4.10 -11.59
N ALA A 87 2.39 2.97 -11.15
CA ALA A 87 2.59 2.49 -9.78
C ALA A 87 4.04 2.07 -9.50
N TRP A 88 4.84 1.80 -10.54
CA TRP A 88 6.26 1.45 -10.42
C TRP A 88 7.19 2.67 -10.35
N ASP A 89 6.77 3.83 -10.85
CA ASP A 89 7.59 5.05 -10.77
C ASP A 89 7.53 5.65 -9.37
N VAL A 90 8.55 5.36 -8.56
CA VAL A 90 8.59 5.74 -7.13
C VAL A 90 8.62 7.25 -6.85
N THR A 91 8.77 8.08 -7.88
CA THR A 91 8.90 9.54 -7.77
C THR A 91 7.58 10.29 -7.96
N ILE A 92 6.62 9.69 -8.69
CA ILE A 92 5.31 10.33 -8.91
C ILE A 92 4.38 10.04 -7.75
N HIS A 93 3.78 11.10 -7.22
CA HIS A 93 2.90 11.03 -6.06
C HIS A 93 1.46 10.69 -6.42
N ARG A 94 0.94 11.27 -7.50
CA ARG A 94 -0.40 10.99 -8.03
C ARG A 94 -0.28 10.14 -9.29
N VAL A 95 -1.03 9.03 -9.33
CA VAL A 95 -1.10 8.13 -10.48
C VAL A 95 -2.52 8.09 -11.05
N GLU A 96 -2.61 7.87 -12.35
CA GLU A 96 -3.84 7.75 -13.10
C GLU A 96 -3.89 6.42 -13.85
N PHE A 97 -5.10 5.96 -14.18
CA PHE A 97 -5.33 4.71 -14.89
C PHE A 97 -6.22 4.97 -16.11
N PRO A 98 -6.07 4.20 -17.19
CA PRO A 98 -7.01 4.23 -18.30
C PRO A 98 -8.45 4.00 -17.82
N GLU A 99 -9.40 4.67 -18.48
CA GLU A 99 -10.83 4.49 -18.21
C GLU A 99 -11.22 3.00 -18.36
N GLY A 100 -12.06 2.50 -17.45
CA GLY A 100 -12.49 1.09 -17.46
C GLY A 100 -11.48 0.10 -16.89
N THR A 101 -10.31 0.53 -16.39
CA THR A 101 -9.36 -0.38 -15.72
C THR A 101 -10.00 -1.06 -14.51
N GLU A 102 -10.11 -2.38 -14.51
CA GLU A 102 -10.62 -3.12 -13.36
C GLU A 102 -9.56 -3.29 -12.26
N ALA A 103 -10.00 -3.39 -11.02
CA ALA A 103 -9.16 -3.71 -9.88
C ALA A 103 -8.78 -5.20 -9.92
N PRO A 104 -7.48 -5.54 -9.99
CA PRO A 104 -7.06 -6.94 -9.95
C PRO A 104 -7.39 -7.59 -8.60
N ALA A 105 -7.34 -8.93 -8.56
CA ALA A 105 -7.33 -9.62 -7.28
C ALA A 105 -6.13 -9.16 -6.45
N TYR A 106 -6.34 -8.91 -5.15
CA TYR A 106 -5.27 -8.42 -4.30
C TYR A 106 -4.17 -9.46 -4.12
N ARG A 107 -2.97 -9.08 -4.53
CA ARG A 107 -1.75 -9.81 -4.24
C ARG A 107 -0.97 -9.01 -3.20
N ARG A 108 -0.79 -9.61 -2.02
CA ARG A 108 0.08 -9.02 -1.00
C ARG A 108 1.54 -9.09 -1.48
N PRO A 109 2.32 -8.01 -1.34
CA PRO A 109 3.76 -8.07 -1.49
C PRO A 109 4.35 -9.11 -0.53
N GLY A 110 5.01 -10.12 -1.09
CA GLY A 110 5.85 -11.01 -0.28
C GLY A 110 7.05 -10.22 0.20
N GLY A 111 7.43 -10.36 1.47
CA GLY A 111 8.43 -9.49 2.11
C GLY A 111 9.64 -9.18 1.23
N VAL A 112 9.86 -7.91 0.94
CA VAL A 112 10.90 -7.41 0.03
C VAL A 112 12.01 -6.81 0.88
N SER A 113 13.23 -7.35 0.74
CA SER A 113 14.41 -6.84 1.45
C SER A 113 14.26 -6.76 2.98
N GLY A 114 13.47 -7.67 3.58
CA GLY A 114 13.20 -7.68 5.03
C GLY A 114 12.05 -6.78 5.48
N PHE A 115 11.46 -5.98 4.57
CA PHE A 115 10.26 -5.20 4.82
C PHE A 115 9.00 -5.98 4.45
N SER A 116 7.90 -5.72 5.14
CA SER A 116 6.62 -6.41 4.88
C SER A 116 5.46 -5.44 4.81
N LEU A 117 4.53 -5.69 3.89
CA LEU A 117 3.27 -4.96 3.78
C LEU A 117 2.11 -5.90 4.13
N GLY A 118 1.58 -5.75 5.34
CA GLY A 118 0.49 -6.56 5.87
C GLY A 118 -0.90 -6.01 5.54
N GLY A 119 -1.87 -6.91 5.52
CA GLY A 119 -3.30 -6.58 5.55
C GLY A 119 -3.82 -5.78 4.35
N THR A 120 -5.05 -5.32 4.53
CA THR A 120 -5.77 -4.31 3.74
C THR A 120 -6.68 -3.56 4.70
N GLU A 121 -6.73 -2.24 4.61
CA GLU A 121 -7.60 -1.40 5.44
C GLU A 121 -8.25 -0.34 4.57
N PHE A 122 -9.57 -0.33 4.46
CA PHE A 122 -10.29 0.75 3.79
C PHE A 122 -10.94 1.67 4.81
N TRP A 123 -10.77 2.96 4.55
CA TRP A 123 -11.47 4.02 5.24
C TRP A 123 -12.32 4.80 4.24
N GLN A 124 -13.58 4.41 4.14
CA GLN A 124 -14.60 4.96 3.27
C GLN A 124 -15.03 6.37 3.72
N LYS A 125 -14.57 7.42 3.03
CA LYS A 125 -14.71 8.83 3.42
C LYS A 125 -16.02 9.49 2.96
N TRP A 126 -17.14 8.83 3.26
CA TRP A 126 -18.51 9.31 3.01
C TRP A 126 -19.42 8.96 4.20
N PRO A 127 -20.60 9.60 4.37
CA PRO A 127 -21.43 9.49 5.59
C PRO A 127 -21.76 8.06 6.01
N ASP A 128 -22.09 7.20 5.04
CA ASP A 128 -22.51 5.82 5.28
C ASP A 128 -21.39 4.81 4.99
N GLY A 129 -20.14 5.28 4.90
CA GLY A 129 -18.98 4.44 4.67
C GLY A 129 -18.67 3.54 5.87
N HIS A 130 -18.38 2.26 5.61
CA HIS A 130 -17.92 1.32 6.61
C HIS A 130 -16.46 1.61 6.95
N ASN A 131 -16.17 1.86 8.23
CA ASN A 131 -14.86 2.36 8.67
C ASN A 131 -14.41 1.76 10.03
N PRO A 132 -13.20 1.18 10.12
CA PRO A 132 -12.42 0.60 9.02
C PRO A 132 -13.02 -0.74 8.56
N THR A 133 -12.79 -1.11 7.30
CA THR A 133 -12.95 -2.51 6.84
C THR A 133 -11.58 -3.13 6.56
N TYR A 134 -11.42 -4.41 6.93
CA TYR A 134 -10.15 -5.12 6.80
C TYR A 134 -10.12 -6.15 5.67
N SER A 135 -11.19 -6.23 4.88
CA SER A 135 -11.30 -7.15 3.74
C SER A 135 -11.12 -6.40 2.44
N TYR A 136 -10.32 -6.98 1.52
CA TYR A 136 -10.13 -6.40 0.19
C TYR A 136 -11.45 -6.21 -0.56
N SER A 137 -12.38 -7.16 -0.42
CA SER A 137 -13.66 -7.17 -1.12
C SER A 137 -14.60 -6.02 -0.71
N GLU A 138 -14.40 -5.44 0.48
CA GLU A 138 -15.21 -4.34 1.02
C GLU A 138 -14.77 -2.97 0.48
N GLY A 139 -13.63 -2.89 -0.22
CA GLY A 139 -13.23 -1.70 -0.94
C GLY A 139 -14.10 -1.48 -2.19
N THR A 140 -14.28 -0.22 -2.56
CA THR A 140 -14.89 0.12 -3.85
C THR A 140 -13.98 -0.33 -4.99
N GLU A 141 -14.48 -0.35 -6.22
CA GLU A 141 -13.64 -0.70 -7.38
C GLU A 141 -12.42 0.23 -7.51
N LEU A 142 -12.62 1.54 -7.32
CA LEU A 142 -11.54 2.53 -7.34
C LEU A 142 -10.60 2.37 -6.14
N GLY A 143 -11.15 2.14 -4.94
CA GLY A 143 -10.37 1.88 -3.74
C GLY A 143 -9.48 0.64 -3.87
N ARG A 144 -10.03 -0.46 -4.39
CA ARG A 144 -9.31 -1.70 -4.66
C ARG A 144 -8.20 -1.51 -5.69
N ARG A 145 -8.44 -0.71 -6.73
CA ARG A 145 -7.43 -0.32 -7.72
C ARG A 145 -6.27 0.44 -7.07
N CYS A 146 -6.57 1.44 -6.23
CA CYS A 146 -5.55 2.18 -5.50
C CYS A 146 -4.79 1.35 -4.48
N MET A 147 -5.48 0.45 -3.77
CA MET A 147 -4.86 -0.48 -2.82
C MET A 147 -3.86 -1.43 -3.52
N PHE A 148 -4.19 -1.89 -4.73
CA PHE A 148 -3.29 -2.69 -5.55
C PHE A 148 -2.10 -1.88 -6.07
N ALA A 149 -2.33 -0.68 -6.61
CA ALA A 149 -1.26 0.22 -7.05
C ALA A 149 -0.32 0.59 -5.88
N SER A 150 -0.88 0.83 -4.70
CA SER A 150 -0.16 1.07 -3.45
C SER A 150 0.75 -0.09 -3.05
N ALA A 151 0.28 -1.33 -3.20
CA ALA A 151 1.09 -2.53 -2.95
C ALA A 151 2.26 -2.67 -3.95
N ARG A 152 2.03 -2.40 -5.24
CA ARG A 152 3.11 -2.36 -6.23
C ARG A 152 4.13 -1.27 -5.94
N ARG A 153 3.67 -0.09 -5.54
CA ARG A 153 4.55 1.02 -5.15
C ARG A 153 5.44 0.64 -3.96
N PHE A 154 4.90 -0.07 -3.00
CA PHE A 154 5.67 -0.62 -1.90
C PHE A 154 6.75 -1.59 -2.40
N GLU A 155 6.40 -2.54 -3.28
CA GLU A 155 7.38 -3.47 -3.87
C GLU A 155 8.50 -2.72 -4.62
N ALA A 156 8.13 -1.72 -5.42
CA ALA A 156 9.07 -0.89 -6.16
C ALA A 156 10.08 -0.20 -5.24
N ILE A 157 9.59 0.45 -4.17
CA ILE A 157 10.44 1.18 -3.22
C ILE A 157 11.29 0.20 -2.39
N MET A 158 10.71 -0.89 -1.88
CA MET A 158 11.42 -1.79 -0.97
C MET A 158 12.37 -2.77 -1.68
N THR A 159 12.31 -2.85 -3.01
CA THR A 159 13.32 -3.58 -3.80
C THR A 159 14.69 -2.92 -3.68
N ASP A 160 14.73 -1.58 -3.68
CA ASP A 160 15.92 -0.77 -3.42
C ASP A 160 15.60 0.30 -2.36
N PRO A 161 15.50 -0.10 -1.07
CA PRO A 161 14.95 0.74 -0.03
C PRO A 161 15.86 1.95 0.28
N PRO A 162 15.32 3.13 0.63
CA PRO A 162 16.11 4.25 1.09
C PRO A 162 17.06 3.89 2.23
N HIS A 163 18.31 4.36 2.19
CA HIS A 163 19.29 4.06 3.24
C HIS A 163 18.76 4.44 4.64
N ALA A 164 18.05 5.57 4.73
CA ALA A 164 17.45 6.03 5.98
C ALA A 164 16.48 5.01 6.61
N ILE A 165 15.72 4.25 5.81
CA ILE A 165 14.79 3.25 6.36
C ILE A 165 15.52 2.01 6.87
N ILE A 166 16.66 1.66 6.26
CA ILE A 166 17.54 0.60 6.73
C ILE A 166 18.14 1.02 8.08
N ASP A 167 18.69 2.24 8.16
CA ASP A 167 19.24 2.81 9.39
C ASP A 167 18.19 2.83 10.52
N LEU A 168 16.94 3.13 10.20
CA LEU A 168 15.85 3.11 11.18
C LEU A 168 15.62 1.70 11.76
N VAL A 169 15.66 0.66 10.94
CA VAL A 169 15.48 -0.73 11.41
C VAL A 169 16.62 -1.13 12.34
N GLU A 170 17.86 -0.71 12.03
CA GLU A 170 19.04 -1.03 12.83
C GLU A 170 19.10 -0.28 14.15
N ASN A 171 18.54 0.93 14.21
CA ASN A 171 18.69 1.85 15.34
C ASN A 171 17.38 2.15 16.09
N SER A 172 16.34 1.34 15.90
CA SER A 172 15.06 1.46 16.62
C SER A 172 14.46 0.10 16.96
N ASP A 173 13.29 0.09 17.61
CA ASP A 173 12.53 -1.14 17.88
C ASP A 173 11.59 -1.55 16.75
N TRP A 174 11.53 -0.75 15.68
CA TRP A 174 10.76 -1.11 14.49
C TRP A 174 11.50 -2.15 13.64
N ARG A 175 10.74 -3.06 13.04
CA ARG A 175 11.26 -4.22 12.28
C ARG A 175 10.78 -4.26 10.84
N GLY A 176 10.58 -3.09 10.22
CA GLY A 176 10.23 -3.00 8.80
C GLY A 176 8.79 -3.41 8.45
N SER A 177 7.87 -3.38 9.42
CA SER A 177 6.48 -3.80 9.22
C SER A 177 5.56 -2.63 8.90
N PHE A 178 4.82 -2.78 7.80
CA PHE A 178 3.82 -1.84 7.31
C PHE A 178 2.43 -2.48 7.24
N PHE A 179 1.39 -1.64 7.23
CA PHE A 179 0.00 -2.04 6.97
C PHE A 179 -0.58 -1.22 5.83
N ASN A 180 -1.12 -1.89 4.79
CA ASN A 180 -1.68 -1.21 3.63
C ASN A 180 -3.05 -0.61 3.98
N TRP A 181 -3.13 0.72 3.92
CA TRP A 181 -4.30 1.52 4.24
C TRP A 181 -4.68 2.36 3.02
N ASN A 182 -5.97 2.44 2.71
CA ASN A 182 -6.51 3.34 1.72
C ASN A 182 -7.60 4.23 2.33
N ASP A 183 -7.38 5.56 2.34
CA ASP A 183 -8.47 6.51 2.54
C ASP A 183 -9.23 6.62 1.22
N ASP A 184 -10.40 6.01 1.15
CA ASP A 184 -11.20 5.93 -0.06
C ASP A 184 -12.17 7.12 -0.14
N PHE A 185 -11.93 8.06 -1.05
CA PHE A 185 -12.84 9.18 -1.32
C PHE A 185 -13.66 8.96 -2.59
N SER A 186 -13.63 7.77 -3.21
CA SER A 186 -14.25 7.56 -4.52
C SER A 186 -15.77 7.76 -4.56
N GLN A 187 -16.43 7.80 -3.40
CA GLN A 187 -17.85 8.10 -3.23
C GLN A 187 -18.08 9.31 -2.31
N SER A 188 -17.05 10.12 -2.05
CA SER A 188 -17.17 11.30 -1.20
C SER A 188 -17.97 12.40 -1.90
N GLU A 189 -18.88 13.05 -1.17
CA GLU A 189 -19.65 14.18 -1.72
C GLU A 189 -18.92 15.53 -1.57
N TRP A 190 -17.82 15.58 -0.81
CA TRP A 190 -17.26 16.85 -0.34
C TRP A 190 -15.88 17.17 -0.90
N SER A 191 -15.02 16.17 -1.11
CA SER A 191 -13.67 16.40 -1.63
C SER A 191 -12.95 15.12 -2.04
N ASP A 192 -11.98 15.28 -2.94
CA ASP A 192 -10.91 14.30 -3.17
C ASP A 192 -9.98 14.15 -1.97
N GLY A 193 -9.17 13.09 -2.03
CA GLY A 193 -7.94 13.00 -1.28
C GLY A 193 -6.96 14.12 -1.65
N ARG A 194 -5.97 14.34 -0.80
CA ARG A 194 -5.00 15.43 -0.93
C ARG A 194 -3.56 14.96 -1.01
N SER A 195 -3.24 13.82 -0.39
CA SER A 195 -1.89 13.26 -0.35
C SER A 195 -1.93 11.84 0.21
N ALA A 196 -1.02 10.99 -0.23
CA ALA A 196 -0.62 9.82 0.53
C ALA A 196 -0.01 10.26 1.87
N ARG A 197 0.20 9.35 2.81
CA ARG A 197 0.86 9.66 4.07
C ARG A 197 1.43 8.41 4.72
N LEU A 198 2.33 8.62 5.67
CA LEU A 198 2.94 7.56 6.44
C LEU A 198 2.83 7.87 7.92
N TRP A 199 2.54 6.86 8.73
CA TRP A 199 2.36 7.05 10.16
C TRP A 199 2.74 5.82 10.97
N ALA A 200 3.69 5.96 11.90
CA ALA A 200 3.95 4.93 12.89
C ALA A 200 2.83 4.85 13.92
N TRP A 201 1.76 4.11 13.59
CA TRP A 201 0.61 3.89 14.47
C TRP A 201 1.03 3.27 15.81
N ARG A 202 2.01 2.37 15.76
CA ARG A 202 2.70 1.77 16.90
C ARG A 202 4.17 1.62 16.54
N THR A 203 5.02 1.41 17.53
CA THR A 203 6.46 1.23 17.29
C THR A 203 6.79 0.09 16.34
N THR A 204 5.97 -0.96 16.34
CA THR A 204 6.17 -2.12 15.45
C THR A 204 5.38 -2.04 14.15
N LEU A 205 4.65 -0.96 13.86
CA LEU A 205 3.77 -0.91 12.68
C LEU A 205 3.60 0.51 12.13
N VAL A 206 4.03 0.68 10.88
CA VAL A 206 3.77 1.89 10.09
C VAL A 206 2.54 1.68 9.21
N LYS A 207 1.62 2.64 9.18
CA LYS A 207 0.53 2.69 8.22
C LYS A 207 1.05 3.27 6.92
N TRP A 208 0.91 2.50 5.86
CA TRP A 208 1.20 2.88 4.48
C TRP A 208 -0.11 3.36 3.86
N ILE A 209 -0.33 4.68 3.83
CA ILE A 209 -1.65 5.25 3.56
C ILE A 209 -1.67 5.85 2.16
N SER A 210 -2.41 5.20 1.28
CA SER A 210 -2.81 5.74 -0.03
C SER A 210 -4.15 6.47 0.08
N GLN A 211 -4.47 7.31 -0.90
CA GLN A 211 -5.80 7.92 -1.03
C GLN A 211 -6.36 7.71 -2.42
N THR A 212 -7.64 7.35 -2.48
CA THR A 212 -8.41 7.19 -3.74
C THR A 212 -9.25 8.43 -3.95
N ASN A 213 -9.19 9.02 -5.14
CA ASN A 213 -9.97 10.20 -5.51
C ASN A 213 -11.26 9.80 -6.27
N LEU A 214 -12.15 10.79 -6.48
CA LEU A 214 -13.42 10.63 -7.18
C LEU A 214 -13.24 10.23 -8.64
N ASP A 215 -12.19 10.71 -9.28
CA ASP A 215 -11.82 10.38 -10.67
C ASP A 215 -11.12 9.02 -10.81
N GLY A 216 -10.88 8.31 -9.69
CA GLY A 216 -10.17 7.03 -9.67
C GLY A 216 -8.64 7.15 -9.72
N SER A 217 -8.09 8.37 -9.70
CA SER A 217 -6.66 8.59 -9.46
C SER A 217 -6.30 8.26 -8.01
N CYS A 218 -5.04 7.95 -7.77
CA CYS A 218 -4.55 7.64 -6.43
C CYS A 218 -3.38 8.53 -6.06
N TYR A 219 -3.33 8.96 -4.79
CA TYR A 219 -2.08 9.37 -4.18
C TYR A 219 -1.40 8.16 -3.53
N LEU A 220 -0.14 7.90 -3.90
CA LEU A 220 0.67 6.79 -3.40
C LEU A 220 1.92 7.29 -2.67
N PRO A 221 2.40 6.62 -1.60
CA PRO A 221 3.66 7.01 -0.98
C PRO A 221 4.84 6.96 -1.95
N THR A 222 5.70 7.97 -1.91
CA THR A 222 6.90 8.08 -2.76
C THR A 222 8.15 7.64 -2.02
N TYR A 223 9.25 7.48 -2.75
CA TYR A 223 10.57 7.22 -2.17
C TYR A 223 10.96 8.31 -1.15
N GLU A 224 10.79 9.58 -1.52
CA GLU A 224 11.10 10.75 -0.68
C GLU A 224 10.26 10.77 0.60
N MET A 225 8.97 10.41 0.53
CA MET A 225 8.12 10.33 1.72
C MET A 225 8.62 9.26 2.70
N ILE A 226 9.16 8.14 2.20
CA ILE A 226 9.71 7.06 3.02
C ILE A 226 11.02 7.48 3.68
N GLU A 227 11.88 8.20 2.95
CA GLU A 227 13.10 8.80 3.51
C GLU A 227 12.76 9.79 4.63
N ALA A 228 11.84 10.73 4.37
CA ALA A 228 11.39 11.71 5.35
C ALA A 228 10.73 11.08 6.58
N LEU A 229 9.96 10.00 6.40
CA LEU A 229 9.43 9.21 7.50
C LEU A 229 10.57 8.64 8.34
N ALA A 230 11.53 7.97 7.69
CA ALA A 230 12.61 7.29 8.38
C ALA A 230 13.45 8.26 9.23
N GLU A 231 13.81 9.42 8.68
CA GLU A 231 14.51 10.48 9.40
C GLU A 231 13.71 10.99 10.61
N THR A 232 12.42 11.28 10.42
CA THR A 232 11.53 11.76 11.49
C THR A 232 11.41 10.73 12.60
N CYS A 233 11.27 9.45 12.25
CA CYS A 233 11.16 8.35 13.20
C CYS A 233 12.49 8.06 13.90
N ALA A 234 13.63 8.18 13.23
CA ALA A 234 14.95 8.01 13.83
C ALA A 234 15.24 9.07 14.89
N LEU A 235 14.90 10.34 14.60
CA LEU A 235 14.96 11.42 15.58
C LEU A 235 14.10 11.14 16.81
N GLN A 236 12.95 10.50 16.62
CA GLN A 236 12.08 10.12 17.71
C GLN A 236 12.63 8.94 18.51
N ALA A 237 13.07 7.87 17.85
CA ALA A 237 13.67 6.69 18.48
C ALA A 237 14.85 7.07 19.36
N ALA A 238 15.74 7.96 18.89
CA ALA A 238 16.89 8.45 19.64
C ALA A 238 16.51 9.19 20.94
N ARG A 239 15.28 9.71 21.05
CA ARG A 239 14.76 10.41 22.23
C ARG A 239 13.89 9.53 23.13
N ARG A 240 13.51 8.33 22.67
CA ARG A 240 12.50 7.49 23.29
C ARG A 240 12.90 6.02 23.31
N ASP A 241 14.19 5.75 23.54
CA ASP A 241 14.73 4.40 23.71
C ASP A 241 14.32 3.42 22.58
N GLY A 242 14.30 3.89 21.32
CA GLY A 242 13.93 3.07 20.17
C GLY A 242 12.47 3.19 19.70
N GLU A 243 11.60 3.87 20.46
CA GLU A 243 10.16 3.99 20.17
C GLU A 243 9.86 5.00 19.05
N ILE A 244 9.22 4.52 17.98
CA ILE A 244 8.84 5.35 16.83
C ILE A 244 7.36 5.75 16.82
N GLN A 245 6.53 5.21 17.72
CA GLN A 245 5.08 5.49 17.71
C GLN A 245 4.75 6.99 17.67
N GLY A 246 3.97 7.40 16.67
CA GLY A 246 3.51 8.77 16.47
C GLY A 246 4.29 9.58 15.44
N CYS A 247 5.47 9.14 15.01
CA CYS A 247 6.17 9.78 13.89
C CYS A 247 5.36 9.64 12.59
N ARG A 248 5.47 10.63 11.71
CA ARG A 248 4.68 10.72 10.48
C ARG A 248 5.43 11.47 9.39
N ALA A 249 5.12 11.16 8.14
CA ALA A 249 5.50 11.93 6.97
C ALA A 249 4.25 12.23 6.12
N PRO A 250 4.20 13.41 5.48
CA PRO A 250 3.16 13.76 4.52
C PRO A 250 3.24 12.93 3.26
#